data_AF-A0A1T3WMG2-F1
#
_entry.id   AF-A0A1T3WMG2-F1
#
_cell.length_a   1.000
_cell.length_b   1.000
_cell.length_c   1.000
_cell.angle_alpha   90.00
_cell.angle_beta   90.00
_cell.angle_gamma   90.00
#
_symmetry.space_group_name_H-M   'P 1'
#
loop_
_entity.id
_entity.type
_entity.pdbx_description
1 polymer ?
#
loop_
_entity_poly.entity_id
_entity_poly.type
_entity_poly.pdbx_seq_one_letter_code
_entity_poly.pdbx_strand_id
1 'polypeptide(L)'
;SVKCSRTAASTAASPSHQPGQAAVLARFRDLYFASIPGVWERRSSEVAQTVVIGLYPSWDISQGGLDAADAFLSGPDVPPALHRLVLEGRAGVERSLRARAFDVN
;
A
#
# COMPACT_ATOMS: atom_id res chain seq x y z
N SER A 1 37.84 -34.62 5.70
CA SER A 1 38.47 -33.34 5.37
C SER A 1 37.46 -32.24 5.66
N VAL A 2 37.51 -31.67 6.86
CA VAL A 2 36.61 -30.60 7.33
C VAL A 2 37.39 -29.31 7.20
N LYS A 3 36.98 -28.40 6.31
CA LYS A 3 37.59 -27.07 6.19
C LYS A 3 36.61 -26.03 6.70
N CYS A 4 36.70 -25.79 8.00
CA CYS A 4 36.25 -24.58 8.65
C CYS A 4 37.29 -23.49 8.33
N SER A 5 36.90 -22.45 7.62
CA SER A 5 37.68 -21.20 7.57
C SER A 5 36.73 -20.03 7.84
N ARG A 6 37.17 -19.28 8.83
CA ARG A 6 36.51 -18.27 9.65
C ARG A 6 36.81 -16.89 9.04
N THR A 7 35.97 -15.90 9.32
CA THR A 7 36.34 -14.56 9.89
C THR A 7 35.70 -13.36 9.19
N ALA A 8 34.79 -12.72 9.96
CA ALA A 8 34.57 -11.27 10.20
C ALA A 8 34.34 -10.33 9.00
N ALA A 9 33.64 -9.20 9.08
CA ALA A 9 32.74 -8.51 10.01
C ALA A 9 32.21 -7.33 9.14
N SER A 10 31.02 -6.80 9.28
CA SER A 10 30.65 -5.77 10.25
C SER A 10 29.64 -4.86 9.53
N THR A 11 28.69 -4.32 10.28
CA THR A 11 28.01 -3.02 10.12
C THR A 11 26.50 -3.17 10.21
N ALA A 12 25.97 -2.47 11.21
CA ALA A 12 24.63 -2.53 11.74
C ALA A 12 23.54 -2.34 10.67
N ALA A 13 22.64 -3.31 10.56
CA ALA A 13 21.31 -3.09 10.04
C ALA A 13 20.35 -3.09 11.23
N SER A 14 19.79 -1.91 11.54
CA SER A 14 18.70 -1.75 12.51
C SER A 14 17.58 -2.77 12.24
N PRO A 15 17.01 -3.45 13.25
CA PRO A 15 16.00 -4.46 13.02
C PRO A 15 14.63 -3.78 12.90
N SER A 16 14.34 -3.14 11.76
CA SER A 16 13.00 -2.61 11.49
C SER A 16 12.38 -3.07 10.17
N HIS A 17 13.08 -3.90 9.39
CA HIS A 17 12.51 -4.52 8.20
C HIS A 17 12.65 -6.03 8.31
N GLN A 18 11.63 -6.69 8.89
CA GLN A 18 11.52 -8.14 8.78
C GLN A 18 11.23 -8.49 7.31
N PRO A 19 12.11 -9.23 6.61
CA PRO A 19 11.84 -9.71 5.26
C PRO A 19 10.66 -10.69 5.33
N GLY A 20 9.46 -10.18 5.04
CA GLY A 20 8.19 -10.87 5.24
C GLY A 20 7.03 -9.91 5.52
N GLN A 21 7.27 -8.79 6.20
CA GLN A 21 6.22 -7.79 6.47
C GLN A 21 5.67 -7.15 5.18
N ALA A 22 6.53 -6.87 4.20
CA ALA A 22 6.09 -6.30 2.92
C ALA A 22 5.12 -7.24 2.17
N ALA A 23 5.37 -8.56 2.20
CA ALA A 23 4.50 -9.54 1.56
C ALA A 23 3.16 -9.69 2.29
N VAL A 24 3.17 -9.61 3.63
CA VAL A 24 1.94 -9.63 4.44
C VAL A 24 1.09 -8.37 4.16
N LEU A 25 1.72 -7.20 4.15
CA LEU A 25 1.05 -5.92 3.88
C LEU A 25 0.49 -5.85 2.46
N ALA A 26 1.20 -6.39 1.46
CA ALA A 26 0.72 -6.50 0.09
C ALA A 26 -0.59 -7.31 0.00
N ARG A 27 -0.70 -8.43 0.73
CA ARG A 27 -1.94 -9.21 0.78
C ARG A 27 -3.10 -8.42 1.39
N PHE A 28 -2.85 -7.62 2.43
CA PHE A 28 -3.89 -6.78 3.04
C PHE A 28 -4.38 -5.68 2.09
N ARG A 29 -3.47 -5.07 1.32
CA ARG A 29 -3.81 -4.13 0.25
C ARG A 29 -4.69 -4.78 -0.81
N ASP A 30 -4.34 -5.99 -1.26
CA ASP A 30 -5.12 -6.68 -2.29
C ASP A 30 -6.53 -7.03 -1.77
N LEU A 31 -6.65 -7.47 -0.52
CA LEU A 31 -7.94 -7.70 0.13
C LEU A 31 -8.78 -6.43 0.25
N TYR A 32 -8.14 -5.29 0.52
CA TYR A 32 -8.82 -3.99 0.57
C TYR A 32 -9.47 -3.67 -0.79
N PHE A 33 -8.68 -3.64 -1.87
CA PHE A 33 -9.20 -3.31 -3.21
C PHE A 33 -10.22 -4.33 -3.71
N ALA A 34 -10.08 -5.61 -3.35
CA ALA A 34 -11.08 -6.64 -3.65
C ALA A 34 -12.41 -6.44 -2.89
N SER A 35 -12.38 -5.85 -1.69
CA SER A 35 -13.58 -5.69 -0.85
C SER A 35 -14.40 -4.44 -1.15
N ILE A 36 -13.77 -3.36 -1.65
CA ILE A 36 -14.42 -2.06 -1.87
C ILE A 36 -15.64 -2.15 -2.80
N PRO A 37 -15.58 -2.82 -3.98
CA PRO A 37 -16.72 -2.90 -4.88
C PRO A 37 -17.94 -3.50 -4.18
N GLY A 38 -17.74 -4.56 -3.40
CA GLY A 38 -18.81 -5.22 -2.65
C GLY A 38 -19.41 -4.37 -1.53
N VAL A 39 -18.64 -3.45 -0.94
CA VAL A 39 -19.17 -2.46 0.02
C VAL A 39 -19.96 -1.37 -0.71
N TRP A 40 -19.46 -0.92 -1.86
CA TRP A 40 -20.08 0.11 -2.70
C TRP A 40 -21.45 -0.32 -3.23
N GLU A 41 -21.60 -1.59 -3.64
CA GLU A 41 -22.89 -2.13 -4.10
C GLU A 41 -23.93 -2.30 -2.98
N ARG A 42 -23.49 -2.58 -1.75
CA ARG A 42 -24.38 -2.92 -0.64
C ARG A 42 -24.80 -1.73 0.22
N ARG A 43 -24.09 -0.60 0.13
CA ARG A 43 -24.27 0.58 0.99
C ARG A 43 -24.61 1.80 0.16
N SER A 44 -25.16 2.82 0.80
CA SER A 44 -25.35 4.12 0.16
C SER A 44 -23.99 4.73 -0.20
N SER A 45 -23.95 5.52 -1.28
CA SER A 45 -22.73 6.17 -1.75
C SER A 45 -22.03 6.99 -0.67
N GLU A 46 -22.75 7.65 0.23
CA GLU A 46 -22.14 8.42 1.34
C GLU A 46 -21.44 7.54 2.38
N VAL A 47 -22.02 6.40 2.75
CA VAL A 47 -21.40 5.46 3.69
C VAL A 47 -20.19 4.80 3.01
N ALA A 48 -20.34 4.38 1.75
CA ALA A 48 -19.26 3.77 1.00
C ALA A 48 -18.06 4.73 0.84
N GLN A 49 -18.31 6.02 0.54
CA GLN A 49 -17.25 7.03 0.47
C GLN A 49 -16.48 7.15 1.79
N THR A 50 -17.20 7.23 2.92
CA THR A 50 -16.58 7.34 4.26
C THR A 50 -15.71 6.12 4.57
N VAL A 51 -16.17 4.91 4.23
CA VAL A 51 -15.42 3.67 4.42
C VAL A 51 -14.19 3.64 3.52
N VAL A 52 -14.32 4.01 2.24
CA VAL A 52 -13.19 4.01 1.30
C VAL A 52 -12.09 4.96 1.78
N ILE A 53 -12.45 6.19 2.15
CA ILE A 53 -11.48 7.18 2.66
C ILE A 53 -10.84 6.70 3.96
N GLY A 54 -11.65 6.27 4.93
CA GLY A 54 -11.15 5.88 6.25
C GLY A 54 -10.32 4.59 6.25
N LEU A 55 -10.53 3.72 5.28
CA LEU A 55 -9.89 2.41 5.18
C LEU A 55 -8.82 2.35 4.08
N TYR A 56 -8.59 3.47 3.39
CA TYR A 56 -7.52 3.59 2.39
C TYR A 56 -6.15 3.31 3.03
N PRO A 57 -5.32 2.43 2.44
CA PRO A 57 -4.08 1.95 3.03
C PRO A 57 -2.97 3.00 2.96
N SER A 58 -3.12 4.07 3.75
CA SER A 58 -2.15 5.16 3.88
C SER A 58 -0.80 4.72 4.46
N TRP A 59 -0.74 3.54 5.09
CA TRP A 59 0.49 2.92 5.58
C TRP A 59 1.33 2.27 4.47
N ASP A 60 0.73 1.92 3.32
CA ASP A 60 1.43 1.32 2.19
C ASP A 60 2.04 2.40 1.29
N ILE A 61 3.04 3.11 1.84
CA ILE A 61 3.81 4.14 1.14
C ILE A 61 4.90 3.48 0.30
N SER A 62 4.48 2.73 -0.72
CA SER A 62 5.35 2.01 -1.64
C SER A 62 4.87 2.15 -3.09
N GLN A 63 5.75 1.88 -4.05
CA GLN A 63 5.36 1.84 -5.47
C GLN A 63 4.26 0.79 -5.72
N GLY A 64 4.33 -0.36 -5.04
CA GLY A 64 3.29 -1.38 -5.15
C GLY A 64 1.91 -0.90 -4.68
N GLY A 65 1.85 0.00 -3.69
CA GLY A 65 0.59 0.63 -3.27
C GLY A 65 -0.02 1.52 -4.37
N LEU A 66 0.83 2.28 -5.08
CA LEU A 66 0.42 3.09 -6.23
C LEU A 66 -0.03 2.21 -7.40
N ASP A 67 0.72 1.17 -7.72
CA ASP A 67 0.39 0.23 -8.81
C ASP A 67 -0.95 -0.47 -8.57
N ALA A 68 -1.25 -0.86 -7.33
CA ALA A 68 -2.53 -1.48 -6.98
C ALA A 68 -3.70 -0.49 -7.08
N ALA A 69 -3.49 0.77 -6.67
CA ALA A 69 -4.48 1.82 -6.86
C ALA A 69 -4.72 2.08 -8.36
N ASP A 70 -3.68 2.14 -9.18
CA ASP A 70 -3.78 2.32 -10.63
C ASP A 70 -4.50 1.13 -11.30
N ALA A 71 -4.19 -0.10 -10.89
CA ALA A 71 -4.90 -1.29 -11.35
C ALA A 71 -6.39 -1.25 -10.99
N PHE A 72 -6.74 -0.78 -9.79
CA PHE A 72 -8.14 -0.61 -9.39
C PHE A 72 -8.85 0.47 -10.23
N LEU A 73 -8.21 1.63 -10.43
CA LEU A 73 -8.76 2.74 -11.23
C LEU A 73 -8.94 2.38 -12.72
N SER A 74 -8.15 1.43 -13.22
CA SER A 74 -8.25 0.91 -14.58
C SER A 74 -9.50 0.03 -14.82
N GLY A 75 -10.22 -0.33 -13.75
CA GLY A 75 -11.42 -1.15 -13.84
C GLY A 75 -12.59 -0.40 -14.52
N PRO A 76 -13.27 -1.00 -15.51
CA PRO A 76 -14.38 -0.35 -16.23
C PRO A 76 -15.63 -0.14 -15.35
N ASP A 77 -15.76 -0.89 -14.26
CA ASP A 77 -16.94 -0.88 -13.38
C ASP A 77 -16.80 0.08 -12.20
N VAL A 78 -15.75 0.92 -12.15
CA VAL A 78 -15.53 1.85 -11.04
C VAL A 78 -16.38 3.11 -11.24
N PRO A 79 -17.34 3.41 -10.33
CA PRO A 79 -18.14 4.62 -10.44
C PRO A 79 -17.28 5.89 -10.32
N PRO A 80 -17.65 6.98 -11.01
CA PRO A 80 -16.82 8.19 -11.05
C PRO A 80 -16.59 8.82 -9.67
N ALA A 81 -17.53 8.69 -8.73
CA ALA A 81 -17.35 9.14 -7.35
C ALA A 81 -16.27 8.33 -6.62
N LEU A 82 -16.27 7.00 -6.76
CA LEU A 82 -15.28 6.11 -6.18
C LEU A 82 -13.89 6.34 -6.79
N HIS A 83 -13.84 6.52 -8.11
CA HIS A 83 -12.61 6.81 -8.83
C HIS A 83 -11.92 8.07 -8.28
N ARG A 84 -12.66 9.14 -8.01
CA ARG A 84 -12.08 10.37 -7.43
C ARG A 84 -11.48 10.13 -6.05
N LEU A 85 -12.16 9.37 -5.18
CA LEU A 85 -11.66 9.09 -3.83
C LEU A 85 -10.35 8.30 -3.84
N VAL A 86 -10.29 7.25 -4.65
CA VAL A 86 -9.07 6.43 -4.75
C VAL A 86 -7.93 7.25 -5.34
N LEU A 87 -8.21 8.12 -6.31
CA LEU A 87 -7.23 9.04 -6.88
C LEU A 87 -6.67 10.04 -5.85
N GLU A 88 -7.53 10.57 -4.97
CA GLU A 88 -7.11 11.44 -3.86
C GLU A 88 -6.23 10.71 -2.84
N GLY A 89 -6.63 9.49 -2.44
CA GLY A 89 -5.84 8.63 -1.56
C GLY A 89 -4.45 8.33 -2.14
N ARG A 90 -4.40 8.02 -3.43
CA ARG A 90 -3.16 7.79 -4.20
C ARG A 90 -2.26 9.01 -4.18
N ALA A 91 -2.80 10.20 -4.43
CA ALA A 91 -2.03 11.45 -4.38
C ALA A 91 -1.46 11.72 -2.98
N GLY A 92 -2.17 11.33 -1.92
CA GLY A 92 -1.67 11.35 -0.54
C GLY A 92 -0.43 10.47 -0.37
N VAL A 93 -0.51 9.21 -0.80
CA VAL A 93 0.58 8.24 -0.72
C VAL A 93 1.79 8.66 -1.55
N GLU A 94 1.57 9.12 -2.79
CA GLU A 94 2.63 9.63 -3.66
C GLU A 94 3.40 10.79 -3.00
N ARG A 95 2.68 11.74 -2.38
CA ARG A 95 3.28 12.85 -1.65
C ARG A 95 4.08 12.35 -0.45
N SER A 96 3.56 11.41 0.33
CA SER A 96 4.28 10.80 1.45
C SER A 96 5.53 10.03 1.02
N LEU A 97 5.49 9.37 -0.14
CA LEU A 97 6.63 8.65 -0.70
C LEU A 97 7.75 9.63 -1.11
N ARG A 98 7.38 10.74 -1.77
CA ARG A 98 8.31 11.83 -2.07
C ARG A 98 8.89 12.48 -0.81
N ALA A 99 8.06 12.73 0.20
CA ALA A 99 8.50 13.30 1.47
C ALA A 99 9.52 12.37 2.16
N ARG A 100 9.26 11.06 2.21
CA ARG A 100 10.22 10.07 2.75
C ARG A 100 11.52 10.01 1.96
N ALA A 101 11.49 10.18 0.64
CA ALA A 101 12.71 10.24 -0.16
C ALA A 101 13.55 11.49 0.14
N PHE A 102 12.90 12.59 0.52
CA PHE A 102 13.56 13.84 0.89
C PHE A 102 14.07 13.87 2.34
N ASP A 103 13.38 13.21 3.27
CA ASP A 103 13.68 13.23 4.72
C ASP A 103 14.93 12.41 5.10
N VAL A 104 15.50 11.65 4.17
CA VAL A 104 16.72 10.83 4.38
C VAL A 104 18.01 11.65 4.13
N ASN A 105 17.91 12.98 3.97
CA ASN A 105 19.04 13.87 3.69
C ASN A 105 19.18 14.97 4.74
#